data_AF-A0A9P8E786-F1
#
_entry.id   AF-A0A9P8E786-F1
#
_cell.length_a   1.000
_cell.length_b   1.000
_cell.length_c   1.000
_cell.angle_alpha   90.00
_cell.angle_beta   90.00
_cell.angle_gamma   90.00
#
_symmetry.space_group_name_H-M   'P 1'
#
loop_
_entity.id
_entity.type
_entity.pdbx_description
1 polymer ?
#
loop_
_entity_poly.entity_id
_entity_poly.type
_entity_poly.pdbx_seq_one_letter_code
_entity_poly.pdbx_strand_id
1 'polypeptide(L)'
;MKAPKSGKKVAAAPFPQGKAGVSKKNAKNPLIERRPRNFGIGQDIQPRRNLSRMVRWPEYVRLQRQRKILNMRLKVPPAIAQFSQVLDRNTAAQAFKLLNKYRPETKAEKKERLTKEATAVSEGKKKEDVSKKPYTVKYGLNHVVGLIENKKASLVLIPNDVDPIELVVFL
;
A
#
# COMPACT_ATOMS: atom_id res chain seq x y z
N MET A 1 -76.77 24.90 -19.40
CA MET A 1 -76.35 25.24 -20.76
C MET A 1 -75.56 24.08 -21.35
N LYS A 2 -76.02 23.57 -22.49
CA LYS A 2 -75.44 22.40 -23.19
C LYS A 2 -74.43 22.91 -24.23
N ALA A 3 -73.28 22.27 -24.34
CA ALA A 3 -72.47 22.26 -25.55
C ALA A 3 -71.98 20.83 -25.79
N PRO A 4 -72.34 20.17 -26.92
CA PRO A 4 -71.82 18.86 -27.25
C PRO A 4 -70.47 19.01 -27.94
N LYS A 5 -69.44 18.26 -27.51
CA LYS A 5 -68.24 18.08 -28.34
C LYS A 5 -68.31 16.72 -29.03
N SER A 6 -68.35 16.84 -30.34
CA SER A 6 -68.46 15.81 -31.36
C SER A 6 -67.36 14.75 -31.24
N GLY A 7 -67.76 13.50 -31.46
CA GLY A 7 -66.86 12.36 -31.44
C GLY A 7 -65.93 12.34 -32.65
N LYS A 8 -64.68 11.92 -32.41
CA LYS A 8 -63.80 11.35 -33.44
C LYS A 8 -63.51 9.91 -33.03
N LYS A 9 -64.26 8.95 -33.59
CA LYS A 9 -63.91 7.53 -33.50
C LYS A 9 -62.65 7.32 -34.33
N VAL A 10 -61.50 7.19 -33.66
CA VAL A 10 -60.25 6.78 -34.30
C VAL A 10 -60.24 5.25 -34.37
N ALA A 11 -59.97 4.70 -35.54
CA ALA A 11 -59.93 3.25 -35.77
C ALA A 11 -58.83 2.58 -34.92
N ALA A 12 -59.09 1.38 -34.41
CA ALA A 12 -58.11 0.60 -33.68
C ALA A 12 -56.95 0.18 -34.60
N ALA A 13 -55.72 0.34 -34.11
CA ALA A 13 -54.52 -0.09 -34.83
C ALA A 13 -54.55 -1.61 -35.08
N PRO A 14 -54.15 -2.11 -36.27
CA PRO A 14 -54.33 -3.50 -36.68
C PRO A 14 -53.40 -4.52 -36.00
N PHE A 15 -52.58 -4.09 -35.03
CA PHE A 15 -51.73 -4.98 -34.26
C PHE A 15 -51.99 -4.78 -32.77
N PRO A 16 -52.69 -5.71 -32.08
CA PRO A 16 -52.61 -5.76 -30.65
C PRO A 16 -51.16 -6.07 -30.29
N GLN A 17 -50.46 -5.13 -29.67
CA GLN A 17 -49.24 -5.44 -28.92
C GLN A 17 -49.62 -6.53 -27.94
N GLY A 18 -49.23 -7.76 -28.29
CA GLY A 18 -49.51 -8.96 -27.54
C GLY A 18 -49.06 -8.74 -26.10
N LYS A 19 -49.98 -9.03 -25.18
CA LYS A 19 -49.80 -9.06 -23.73
C LYS A 19 -48.33 -9.26 -23.34
N ALA A 20 -47.71 -8.22 -22.78
CA ALA A 20 -46.54 -8.34 -21.94
C ALA A 20 -46.93 -9.17 -20.71
N GLY A 21 -46.90 -10.49 -20.85
CA GLY A 21 -47.46 -11.40 -19.87
C GLY A 21 -47.29 -12.87 -20.25
N VAL A 22 -46.32 -13.20 -21.10
CA VAL A 22 -45.85 -14.58 -21.23
C VAL A 22 -44.51 -14.62 -20.55
N SER A 23 -44.50 -15.09 -19.30
CA SER A 23 -43.31 -15.66 -18.70
C SER A 23 -42.74 -16.63 -19.73
N LYS A 24 -41.64 -16.26 -20.40
CA LYS A 24 -40.87 -17.18 -21.24
C LYS A 24 -40.47 -18.33 -20.33
N LYS A 25 -41.27 -19.39 -20.30
CA LYS A 25 -40.86 -20.67 -19.73
C LYS A 25 -39.76 -21.14 -20.67
N ASN A 26 -38.51 -20.86 -20.28
CA ASN A 26 -37.34 -21.40 -20.96
C ASN A 26 -37.60 -22.88 -21.20
N ALA A 27 -37.54 -23.31 -22.46
CA ALA A 27 -37.78 -24.71 -22.83
C ALA A 27 -36.84 -25.59 -22.00
N LYS A 28 -37.40 -26.36 -21.06
CA LYS A 28 -36.62 -27.27 -20.22
C LYS A 28 -36.35 -28.52 -21.05
N ASN A 29 -35.10 -28.75 -21.40
CA ASN A 29 -34.69 -30.00 -22.05
C ASN A 29 -34.93 -31.16 -21.07
N PRO A 30 -35.77 -32.15 -21.40
CA PRO A 30 -36.09 -33.28 -20.52
C PRO A 30 -34.88 -34.17 -20.19
N LEU A 31 -33.79 -34.05 -20.95
CA LEU A 31 -32.52 -34.75 -20.68
C LEU A 31 -31.68 -34.10 -19.56
N ILE A 32 -32.04 -32.89 -19.10
CA ILE A 32 -31.30 -32.15 -18.06
C ILE A 32 -32.07 -32.23 -16.75
N GLU A 33 -31.52 -32.94 -15.77
CA GLU A 33 -32.06 -33.03 -14.42
C GLU A 33 -31.14 -32.42 -13.36
N ARG A 34 -31.75 -31.88 -12.29
CA ARG A 34 -31.01 -31.33 -11.15
C ARG A 34 -30.56 -32.48 -10.25
N ARG A 35 -29.25 -32.73 -10.19
CA ARG A 35 -28.63 -33.69 -9.26
C ARG A 35 -27.81 -32.94 -8.19
N PRO A 36 -28.45 -32.36 -7.15
CA PRO A 36 -27.72 -31.67 -6.09
C PRO A 36 -26.95 -32.68 -5.24
N ARG A 37 -25.70 -32.36 -4.91
CA ARG A 37 -24.92 -33.14 -3.95
C ARG A 37 -25.15 -32.63 -2.53
N ASN A 38 -25.19 -33.54 -1.57
CA ASN A 38 -25.29 -33.25 -0.15
C ASN A 38 -23.89 -33.30 0.48
N PHE A 39 -23.35 -32.14 0.85
CA PHE A 39 -22.01 -32.04 1.47
C PHE A 39 -22.06 -32.09 3.02
N GLY A 40 -23.12 -32.65 3.59
CA GLY A 40 -23.21 -32.97 5.01
C GLY A 40 -22.17 -34.02 5.44
N ILE A 41 -22.00 -34.18 6.75
CA ILE A 41 -21.10 -35.20 7.31
C ILE A 41 -21.65 -36.58 6.95
N GLY A 42 -20.81 -37.46 6.38
CA GLY A 42 -21.19 -38.83 6.00
C GLY A 42 -22.00 -38.96 4.70
N GLN A 43 -22.09 -37.90 3.90
CA GLN A 43 -22.84 -37.87 2.63
C GLN A 43 -21.84 -37.82 1.44
N ASP A 44 -22.06 -36.96 0.45
CA ASP A 44 -21.16 -36.84 -0.71
C ASP A 44 -19.78 -36.26 -0.34
N ILE A 45 -18.79 -36.52 -1.22
CA ILE A 45 -17.42 -35.97 -1.09
C ILE A 45 -17.46 -34.45 -0.97
N GLN A 46 -16.77 -33.92 0.04
CA GLN A 46 -16.65 -32.49 0.29
C GLN A 46 -16.04 -31.77 -0.92
N PRO A 47 -16.54 -30.57 -1.28
CA PRO A 47 -15.96 -29.78 -2.34
C PRO A 47 -14.59 -29.26 -1.92
N ARG A 48 -13.78 -28.83 -2.90
CA ARG A 48 -12.53 -28.13 -2.61
C ARG A 48 -12.85 -26.83 -1.86
N ARG A 49 -12.21 -26.62 -0.71
CA ARG A 49 -12.34 -25.42 0.13
C ARG A 49 -10.99 -24.70 0.24
N ASN A 50 -11.02 -23.44 0.65
CA ASN A 50 -9.78 -22.73 0.98
C ASN A 50 -9.17 -23.33 2.27
N LEU A 51 -8.09 -24.08 2.11
CA LEU A 51 -7.38 -24.73 3.22
C LEU A 51 -6.22 -23.90 3.79
N SER A 52 -6.03 -22.64 3.37
CA SER A 52 -4.87 -21.79 3.75
C SER A 52 -4.56 -21.74 5.25
N ARG A 53 -5.57 -21.86 6.13
CA ARG A 53 -5.39 -21.90 7.59
C ARG A 53 -4.90 -23.26 8.11
N MET A 54 -5.23 -24.35 7.42
CA MET A 54 -4.91 -25.75 7.79
C MET A 54 -3.67 -26.28 7.06
N VAL A 55 -3.16 -25.53 6.07
CA VAL A 55 -1.92 -25.86 5.37
C VAL A 55 -0.76 -25.92 6.36
N ARG A 56 0.04 -26.98 6.27
CA ARG A 56 1.35 -27.03 6.91
C ARG A 56 2.29 -26.07 6.19
N TRP A 57 2.44 -24.87 6.73
CA TRP A 57 3.30 -23.84 6.15
C TRP A 57 4.79 -24.23 6.25
N PRO A 58 5.61 -23.79 5.28
CA PRO A 58 7.06 -23.91 5.36
C PRO A 58 7.60 -23.36 6.68
N GLU A 59 8.73 -23.90 7.13
CA GLU A 59 9.28 -23.59 8.45
C GLU A 59 9.54 -22.10 8.69
N TYR A 60 10.13 -21.40 7.73
CA TYR A 60 10.40 -19.96 7.86
C TYR A 60 9.12 -19.13 8.08
N VAL A 61 7.99 -19.51 7.45
CA VAL A 61 6.70 -18.85 7.65
C VAL A 61 6.18 -19.11 9.06
N ARG A 62 6.32 -20.35 9.54
CA ARG A 62 5.92 -20.72 10.91
C ARG A 62 6.72 -19.93 11.93
N LEU A 63 8.05 -19.87 11.79
CA LEU A 63 8.95 -19.14 12.68
C LEU A 63 8.64 -17.63 12.71
N GLN A 64 8.46 -16.99 11.56
CA GLN A 64 8.11 -15.56 11.49
C GLN A 64 6.78 -15.27 12.20
N ARG A 65 5.76 -16.11 12.01
CA ARG A 65 4.46 -15.98 12.69
C ARG A 65 4.57 -16.20 14.19
N GLN A 66 5.32 -17.22 14.61
CA GLN A 66 5.58 -17.50 16.02
C GLN A 66 6.33 -16.36 16.71
N ARG A 67 7.38 -15.79 16.07
CA ARG A 67 8.11 -14.60 16.57
C ARG A 67 7.16 -13.42 16.80
N LYS A 68 6.26 -13.14 15.85
CA LYS A 68 5.25 -12.08 15.99
C LYS A 68 4.27 -12.34 17.14
N ILE A 69 3.76 -13.57 17.25
CA ILE A 69 2.84 -13.94 18.35
C ILE A 69 3.53 -13.82 19.69
N LEU A 70 4.78 -14.26 19.80
CA LEU A 70 5.57 -14.18 21.02
C LEU A 70 5.73 -12.72 21.47
N ASN A 71 6.10 -11.82 20.56
CA ASN A 71 6.23 -10.39 20.86
C ASN A 71 4.92 -9.74 21.36
N MET A 72 3.75 -10.21 20.91
CA MET A 72 2.46 -9.71 21.40
C MET A 72 2.03 -10.32 22.74
N ARG A 73 2.56 -11.50 23.09
CA ARG A 73 2.17 -12.26 24.29
C ARG A 73 3.06 -11.96 25.48
N LEU A 74 4.34 -11.67 25.23
CA LEU A 74 5.27 -11.25 26.26
C LEU A 74 5.06 -9.78 26.60
N LYS A 75 5.38 -9.40 27.84
CA LYS A 75 5.46 -7.99 28.23
C LYS A 75 6.74 -7.41 27.64
N VAL A 76 6.60 -6.53 26.64
CA VAL A 76 7.72 -5.88 25.97
C VAL A 76 8.20 -4.67 26.82
N PRO A 77 9.51 -4.55 27.10
CA PRO A 77 10.05 -3.39 27.81
C PRO A 77 9.74 -2.06 27.09
N PRO A 78 9.55 -0.95 27.82
CA PRO A 78 9.16 0.35 27.23
C PRO A 78 10.17 0.88 26.20
N ALA A 79 11.46 0.65 26.42
CA ALA A 79 12.53 1.05 25.49
C ALA A 79 12.43 0.37 24.11
N ILE A 80 11.76 -0.78 24.02
CA ILE A 80 11.49 -1.47 22.74
C ILE A 80 10.08 -1.12 22.26
N ALA A 81 9.12 -1.00 23.18
CA ALA A 81 7.73 -0.71 22.86
C ALA A 81 7.54 0.67 22.20
N GLN A 82 8.45 1.64 22.43
CA GLN A 82 8.42 2.93 21.76
C GLN A 82 8.41 2.82 20.23
N PHE A 83 9.09 1.81 19.65
CA PHE A 83 9.10 1.59 18.20
C PHE A 83 7.78 1.01 17.66
N SER A 84 6.89 0.53 18.52
CA SER A 84 5.53 0.15 18.10
C SER A 84 4.62 1.37 17.93
N GLN A 85 4.96 2.50 18.54
CA GLN A 85 4.25 3.77 18.41
C GLN A 85 4.91 4.61 17.32
N VAL A 86 4.27 4.66 16.15
CA VAL A 86 4.82 5.32 14.96
C VAL A 86 4.09 6.62 14.65
N LEU A 87 4.76 7.47 13.88
CA LEU A 87 4.18 8.68 13.30
C LEU A 87 2.98 8.31 12.40
N ASP A 88 1.94 9.15 12.39
CA ASP A 88 0.79 8.92 11.53
C ASP A 88 1.16 9.07 10.03
N ARG A 89 0.33 8.47 9.18
CA ARG A 89 0.60 8.40 7.74
C ARG A 89 0.71 9.78 7.06
N ASN A 90 -0.06 10.77 7.51
CA ASN A 90 -0.10 12.08 6.87
C ASN A 90 1.18 12.85 7.21
N THR A 91 1.56 12.86 8.49
CA THR A 91 2.79 13.55 8.93
C THR A 91 4.04 12.84 8.38
N ALA A 92 4.04 11.51 8.31
CA ALA A 92 5.13 10.75 7.67
C ALA A 92 5.29 11.15 6.18
N ALA A 93 4.20 11.26 5.43
CA ALA A 93 4.25 11.68 4.02
C ALA A 93 4.84 13.09 3.86
N GLN A 94 4.50 14.02 4.75
CA GLN A 94 5.06 15.37 4.75
C GLN A 94 6.56 15.37 5.08
N ALA A 95 6.97 14.59 6.09
CA ALA A 95 8.37 14.43 6.45
C ALA A 95 9.20 13.86 5.28
N PHE A 96 8.71 12.83 4.59
CA PHE A 96 9.38 12.28 3.41
C PHE A 96 9.43 13.28 2.25
N LYS A 97 8.38 14.09 2.04
CA LYS A 97 8.40 15.14 1.02
C LYS A 97 9.48 16.19 1.30
N LEU A 98 9.65 16.57 2.56
CA LEU A 98 10.72 17.48 2.99
C LEU A 98 12.11 16.85 2.75
N LEU A 99 12.33 15.62 3.21
CA LEU A 99 13.62 14.93 3.06
C LEU A 99 14.00 14.69 1.59
N ASN A 100 13.03 14.37 0.74
CA ASN A 100 13.27 14.16 -0.69
C ASN A 100 13.82 15.41 -1.38
N LYS A 101 13.47 16.61 -0.93
CA LYS A 101 14.04 17.87 -1.44
C LYS A 101 15.53 18.01 -1.12
N TYR A 102 15.97 17.46 0.02
CA TYR A 102 17.36 17.52 0.50
C TYR A 102 18.11 16.20 0.28
N ARG A 103 17.68 15.38 -0.69
CA ARG A 103 18.28 14.09 -0.98
C ARG A 103 19.76 14.27 -1.39
N PRO A 104 20.69 13.44 -0.88
CA PRO A 104 22.08 13.48 -1.32
C PRO A 104 22.22 13.10 -2.81
N GLU A 105 23.26 13.64 -3.45
CA GLU A 105 23.57 13.41 -4.87
C GLU A 105 23.80 11.92 -5.18
N THR A 106 23.37 11.50 -6.36
CA THR A 106 23.71 10.17 -6.87
C THR A 106 25.18 10.10 -7.30
N LYS A 107 25.74 8.89 -7.44
CA LYS A 107 27.14 8.73 -7.89
C LYS A 107 27.36 9.34 -9.29
N ALA A 108 26.36 9.29 -10.16
CA ALA A 108 26.42 9.87 -11.50
C ALA A 108 26.40 11.41 -11.44
N GLU A 109 25.44 12.00 -10.72
CA GLU A 109 25.37 13.45 -10.49
C GLU A 109 26.65 14.00 -9.86
N LYS A 110 27.20 13.26 -8.87
CA LYS A 110 28.48 13.60 -8.23
C LYS A 110 29.61 13.64 -9.24
N LYS A 111 29.68 12.66 -10.14
CA LYS A 111 30.72 12.60 -11.18
C LYS A 111 30.60 13.80 -12.12
N GLU A 112 29.40 14.12 -12.58
CA GLU A 112 29.14 15.28 -13.44
C GLU A 112 29.47 16.61 -12.75
N ARG A 113 29.12 16.74 -11.47
CA ARG A 113 29.47 17.92 -10.67
C ARG A 113 30.98 18.08 -10.58
N LEU A 114 31.70 17.01 -10.25
CA LEU A 114 33.16 17.03 -10.13
C LEU A 114 33.84 17.32 -11.47
N THR A 115 33.34 16.79 -12.59
CA THR A 115 33.91 17.12 -13.92
C THR A 115 33.68 18.57 -14.28
N LYS A 116 32.47 19.11 -14.03
CA LYS A 116 32.15 20.54 -14.26
C LYS A 116 32.98 21.47 -13.36
N GLU A 117 33.17 21.10 -12.10
CA GLU A 117 34.03 21.82 -11.17
C GLU A 117 35.50 21.78 -11.65
N ALA A 118 35.99 20.63 -12.10
CA ALA A 118 37.36 20.50 -12.61
C ALA A 118 37.60 21.34 -13.87
N THR A 119 36.66 21.35 -14.82
CA THR A 119 36.77 22.19 -16.04
C THR A 119 36.74 23.67 -15.69
N ALA A 120 35.83 24.11 -14.81
CA ALA A 120 35.75 25.51 -14.39
C ALA A 120 37.01 26.00 -13.66
N VAL A 121 37.63 25.12 -12.87
CA VAL A 121 38.92 25.43 -12.20
C VAL A 121 40.05 25.50 -13.21
N SER A 122 40.08 24.62 -14.22
CA SER A 122 41.09 24.69 -15.29
C SER A 122 40.96 25.95 -16.14
N GLU A 123 39.74 26.50 -16.27
CA GLU A 123 39.45 27.78 -16.94
C GLU A 123 39.76 29.01 -16.07
N GLY A 124 40.35 28.82 -14.87
CA GLY A 124 40.84 29.90 -14.01
C GLY A 124 39.84 30.42 -12.97
N LYS A 125 38.67 29.80 -12.79
CA LYS A 125 37.72 30.16 -11.72
C LYS A 125 38.11 29.50 -10.39
N LYS A 126 38.01 30.24 -9.28
CA LYS A 126 38.28 29.69 -7.94
C LYS A 126 37.18 28.72 -7.52
N LYS A 127 37.54 27.61 -6.86
CA LYS A 127 36.61 26.55 -6.42
C LYS A 127 35.40 27.07 -5.61
N GLU A 128 35.61 28.12 -4.82
CA GLU A 128 34.62 28.71 -3.92
C GLU A 128 33.53 29.50 -4.67
N ASP A 129 33.86 30.09 -5.83
CA ASP A 129 32.93 30.83 -6.67
C ASP A 129 32.07 29.91 -7.55
N VAL A 130 32.50 28.66 -7.77
CA VAL A 130 31.89 27.72 -8.72
C VAL A 130 30.71 26.95 -8.11
N SER A 131 30.68 26.69 -6.80
CA SER A 131 29.62 25.87 -6.20
C SER A 131 29.43 26.13 -4.70
N LYS A 132 28.26 26.62 -4.31
CA LYS A 132 27.86 26.71 -2.88
C LYS A 132 27.64 25.31 -2.33
N LYS A 133 28.12 25.05 -1.11
CA LYS A 133 27.98 23.76 -0.43
C LYS A 133 26.50 23.35 -0.34
N PRO A 134 26.10 22.18 -0.89
CA PRO A 134 24.71 21.76 -0.86
C PRO A 134 24.30 21.31 0.55
N TYR A 135 23.08 21.68 0.94
CA TYR A 135 22.43 21.14 2.13
C TYR A 135 21.81 19.79 1.79
N THR A 136 22.21 18.76 2.54
CA THR A 136 21.78 17.39 2.30
C THR A 136 21.40 16.72 3.61
N VAL A 137 20.42 15.81 3.54
CA VAL A 137 20.07 14.91 4.64
C VAL A 137 21.31 14.09 5.01
N LYS A 138 21.63 14.05 6.31
CA LYS A 138 22.70 13.21 6.83
C LYS A 138 22.15 11.83 7.15
N TYR A 139 22.94 10.80 6.83
CA TYR A 139 22.55 9.41 6.99
C TYR A 139 23.73 8.59 7.52
N GLY A 140 23.44 7.37 7.97
CA GLY A 140 24.38 6.45 8.60
C GLY A 140 24.38 6.62 10.11
N LEU A 141 24.21 5.50 10.83
CA LEU A 141 24.02 5.48 12.28
C LEU A 141 25.13 6.25 13.01
N ASN A 142 26.39 5.88 12.80
CA ASN A 142 27.54 6.51 13.48
C ASN A 142 27.62 8.02 13.22
N HIS A 143 27.32 8.45 12.00
CA HIS A 143 27.36 9.87 11.65
C HIS A 143 26.20 10.63 12.29
N VAL A 144 25.00 10.06 12.30
CA VAL A 144 23.82 10.64 12.94
C VAL A 144 24.02 10.76 14.44
N VAL A 145 24.54 9.73 15.11
CA VAL A 145 24.88 9.75 16.54
C VAL A 145 25.83 10.91 16.85
N GLY A 146 26.93 11.03 16.10
CA GLY A 146 27.87 12.14 16.30
C GLY A 146 27.24 13.52 16.06
N LEU A 147 26.24 13.65 15.19
CA LEU A 147 25.51 14.91 14.99
C LEU A 147 24.55 15.22 16.14
N ILE A 148 23.96 14.20 16.76
CA ILE A 148 23.09 14.34 17.94
C ILE A 148 23.94 14.77 19.15
N GLU A 149 25.05 14.08 19.42
CA GLU A 149 25.97 14.40 20.52
C GLU A 149 26.51 15.82 20.42
N ASN A 150 26.86 16.25 19.20
CA ASN A 150 27.32 17.62 18.93
C ASN A 150 26.18 18.66 18.88
N LYS A 151 24.92 18.27 19.13
CA LYS A 151 23.73 19.13 19.07
C LYS A 151 23.55 19.87 17.73
N LYS A 152 23.98 19.23 16.63
CA LYS A 152 23.89 19.78 15.26
C LYS A 152 22.65 19.29 14.51
N ALA A 153 22.06 18.17 14.94
CA ALA A 153 20.85 17.63 14.32
C ALA A 153 19.60 18.41 14.79
N SER A 154 18.79 18.88 13.84
CA SER A 154 17.52 19.57 14.16
C SER A 154 16.32 18.63 14.22
N LEU A 155 16.35 17.55 13.43
CA LEU A 155 15.30 16.52 13.38
C LEU A 155 15.96 15.18 13.04
N VAL A 156 15.58 14.13 13.76
CA VAL A 156 16.02 12.75 13.51
C VAL A 156 14.79 11.90 13.23
N LEU A 157 14.83 11.12 12.14
CA LEU A 157 13.78 10.17 11.77
C LEU A 157 14.33 8.76 11.93
N ILE A 158 13.73 7.98 12.82
CA ILE A 158 14.19 6.64 13.19
C ILE A 158 13.21 5.61 12.59
N PRO A 159 13.70 4.62 11.82
CA PRO A 159 12.88 3.50 11.36
C PRO A 159 12.44 2.61 12.52
N ASN A 160 11.25 2.02 12.42
CA ASN A 160 10.66 1.22 13.49
C ASN A 160 10.94 -0.29 13.37
N ASP A 161 11.48 -0.75 12.25
CA ASP A 161 11.64 -2.15 11.88
C ASP A 161 13.11 -2.57 11.74
N VAL A 162 14.00 -1.97 12.54
CA VAL A 162 15.44 -2.31 12.55
C VAL A 162 15.67 -3.65 13.23
N ASP A 163 16.38 -4.55 12.54
CA ASP A 163 16.91 -5.80 13.08
C ASP A 163 18.43 -5.81 12.81
N PRO A 164 19.31 -5.76 13.84
CA PRO A 164 19.06 -5.80 15.29
C PRO A 164 18.58 -4.47 15.91
N ILE A 165 17.63 -4.54 16.86
CA ILE A 165 16.96 -3.38 17.47
C ILE A 165 17.91 -2.54 18.35
N GLU A 166 18.95 -3.18 18.88
CA GLU A 166 19.99 -2.60 19.73
C GLU A 166 20.71 -1.43 19.06
N LEU A 167 20.71 -1.37 17.72
CA LEU A 167 21.29 -0.28 16.94
C LEU A 167 20.57 1.06 17.13
N VAL A 168 19.30 1.04 17.52
CA VAL A 168 18.48 2.26 17.59
C VAL A 168 17.84 2.48 18.96
N VAL A 169 17.87 1.50 19.86
CA VAL A 169 17.25 1.63 21.21
C VAL A 169 17.86 2.77 22.03
N PHE A 170 19.13 3.12 21.79
CA PHE A 170 19.82 4.19 22.51
C PHE A 170 19.71 5.58 21.86
N LEU A 171 19.12 5.67 20.66
CA LEU A 171 18.86 6.94 19.98
C LEU A 171 17.65 7.64 20.58
#